data_AF-A0A8R7PVK4-F1
#
_entry.id   AF-A0A8R7PVK4-F1
#
_cell.length_a   1.000
_cell.length_b   1.000
_cell.length_c   1.000
_cell.angle_alpha   90.00
_cell.angle_beta   90.00
_cell.angle_gamma   90.00
#
_symmetry.space_group_name_H-M   'P 1'
#
loop_
_entity.id
_entity.type
_entity.pdbx_description
1 polymer ?
#
loop_
_entity_poly.entity_id
_entity_poly.type
_entity_poly.pdbx_seq_one_letter_code
_entity_poly.pdbx_strand_id
1 'polypeptide(L)' 'MLDTGVITHFVSPYAAHVLLVKKKDGTWRFCVDYRRLNDITVKNKFPLPVVDELLDE' A
#
# COMPACT_ATOMS: atom_id res chain seq x y z
N MET A 1 7.75 6.06 -11.01
CA MET A 1 6.31 5.71 -10.96
C MET A 1 5.61 6.18 -12.23
N LEU A 2 5.68 7.46 -12.60
CA LEU A 2 5.19 7.95 -13.91
C LEU A 2 5.97 7.31 -15.06
N ASP A 3 7.29 7.45 -15.08
CA ASP A 3 8.14 6.90 -16.16
C ASP A 3 8.07 5.37 -16.26
N THR A 4 7.81 4.71 -15.13
CA THR A 4 7.68 3.25 -15.05
C THR A 4 6.25 2.77 -15.38
N GLY A 5 5.32 3.67 -15.71
CA GLY A 5 3.93 3.34 -16.06
C GLY A 5 3.05 2.83 -14.91
N VAL A 6 3.49 2.97 -13.66
CA VAL A 6 2.74 2.50 -12.48
C VAL A 6 1.60 3.45 -12.12
N ILE A 7 1.77 4.75 -12.41
CA ILE A 7 0.74 5.78 -12.18
C ILE A 7 0.61 6.67 -13.41
N THR A 8 -0.51 7.40 -13.50
CA THR A 8 -0.78 8.41 -14.51
C THR A 8 -1.43 9.63 -13.88
N HIS A 9 -1.43 10.75 -14.60
CA HIS A 9 -2.20 11.93 -14.21
C HIS A 9 -3.70 11.65 -14.36
N PHE A 10 -4.47 12.02 -13.34
CA PHE A 10 -5.91 11.79 -13.34
C PHE A 10 -6.62 12.84 -12.48
N VAL A 11 -7.85 13.17 -12.86
CA VAL A 11 -8.74 14.05 -12.07
C VAL A 11 -9.84 13.17 -11.47
N SER A 12 -9.80 13.00 -10.16
CA SER A 12 -10.73 12.16 -9.41
C SER A 12 -11.50 13.00 -8.38
N PRO A 13 -12.78 12.70 -8.11
CA PRO A 13 -13.48 13.26 -6.96
C PRO A 13 -12.96 12.73 -5.61
N TYR A 14 -12.08 11.72 -5.63
CA TYR A 14 -11.45 11.12 -4.46
C TYR A 14 -9.94 11.30 -4.49
N ALA A 15 -9.36 11.58 -3.32
CA ALA A 15 -7.92 11.66 -3.11
C ALA A 15 -7.54 11.10 -1.73
N ALA A 16 -6.27 10.75 -1.57
CA ALA A 16 -5.67 10.34 -0.31
C ALA A 16 -4.37 11.12 -0.08
N HIS A 17 -3.98 11.31 1.17
CA HIS A 17 -2.74 12.01 1.50
C HIS A 17 -1.51 11.15 1.17
N VAL A 18 -0.39 11.83 0.92
CA VAL A 18 0.92 11.21 0.71
C VAL A 18 1.82 11.55 1.89
N LEU A 19 2.55 10.53 2.35
CA LEU A 19 3.55 10.61 3.40
C LEU A 19 4.90 10.21 2.82
N LEU A 20 5.92 11.04 3.04
CA LEU A 20 7.31 10.70 2.74
C LEU A 20 7.96 10.15 4.01
N VAL A 21 8.32 8.88 3.97
CA VAL A 21 8.92 8.18 5.11
C VAL A 21 10.39 7.94 4.81
N LYS A 22 11.27 8.42 5.70
CA LYS A 22 12.71 8.14 5.60
C LYS A 22 13.00 6.71 6.05
N LYS A 23 13.62 5.92 5.19
CA LYS A 23 14.06 4.55 5.51
C LYS A 23 15.40 4.57 6.24
N LYS A 24 15.75 3.44 6.86
CA LYS A 24 17.04 3.23 7.53
C LYS A 24 18.23 3.35 6.58
N ASP A 25 18.06 2.97 5.32
CA ASP A 25 19.06 3.11 4.25
C ASP A 25 19.24 4.56 3.75
N GLY A 26 18.53 5.52 4.36
CA GLY A 26 18.59 6.94 4.00
C GLY A 26 17.69 7.33 2.82
N THR A 27 17.10 6.37 2.11
CA THR A 27 16.18 6.64 1.00
C THR A 27 14.80 7.08 1.49
N TRP A 28 14.05 7.74 0.61
CA TRP A 28 12.66 8.12 0.88
C TRP A 28 11.70 7.09 0.29
N ARG A 29 10.66 6.75 1.05
CA ARG A 29 9.51 5.98 0.57
C ARG A 29 8.31 6.89 0.43
N PHE A 30 7.71 6.88 -0.75
CA PHE A 30 6.42 7.49 -1.03
C PHE A 30 5.30 6.54 -0.56
N CYS A 31 4.58 6.90 0.50
CA CYS A 31 3.50 6.11 1.07
C CYS A 31 2.17 6.86 0.95
N VAL A 32 1.17 6.25 0.32
CA VAL A 32 -0.18 6.82 0.26
C VAL A 32 -0.98 6.34 1.47
N ASP A 33 -1.63 7.25 2.18
CA ASP A 33 -2.45 6.94 3.35
C ASP A 33 -3.87 6.50 2.93
N TYR A 34 -4.02 5.20 2.67
CA TYR A 34 -5.29 4.59 2.29
C TYR A 34 -6.17 4.17 3.47
N ARG A 35 -5.90 4.57 4.72
CA ARG A 35 -6.68 4.08 5.89
C ARG A 35 -8.19 4.25 5.73
N ARG A 36 -8.65 5.46 5.38
CA ARG A 36 -10.08 5.74 5.14
C ARG A 36 -10.65 4.95 3.97
N LEU A 37 -9.85 4.72 2.91
CA LEU A 37 -10.27 3.92 1.77
C LEU A 37 -10.42 2.44 2.15
N ASN A 38 -9.48 1.91 2.94
CA ASN A 38 -9.49 0.53 3.40
C ASN A 38 -10.69 0.24 4.32
N ASP A 39 -11.11 1.21 5.12
CA ASP A 39 -12.26 1.07 6.03
C ASP A 39 -13.60 0.95 5.27
N ILE A 40 -13.73 1.59 4.10
CA ILE A 40 -14.96 1.56 3.29
C ILE A 40 -14.94 0.44 2.22
N THR A 41 -13.80 -0.21 2.00
CA THR A 41 -13.66 -1.25 0.98
C THR A 41 -14.01 -2.62 1.56
N VAL A 42 -14.74 -3.43 0.80
CA VAL A 42 -15.08 -4.81 1.19
C VAL A 42 -13.80 -5.65 1.26
N LYS A 43 -13.54 -6.25 2.42
CA LYS A 43 -12.34 -7.08 2.65
C LYS A 43 -12.47 -8.43 1.93
N ASN A 44 -11.67 -8.65 0.90
CA ASN A 44 -11.51 -9.97 0.27
C ASN A 44 -10.43 -10.77 1.01
N LYS A 45 -10.83 -11.56 2.02
CA LYS A 45 -9.90 -12.32 2.85
C LYS A 45 -9.58 -13.66 2.20
N PHE A 46 -8.31 -13.91 1.92
CA PHE A 46 -7.76 -15.23 1.60
C PHE A 46 -6.90 -15.70 2.79
N PRO A 47 -6.99 -16.96 3.22
CA PRO A 47 -6.15 -17.46 4.31
C PRO A 47 -4.68 -17.38 3.90
N LEU A 48 -3.90 -16.63 4.67
CA LEU A 48 -2.45 -16.66 4.58
C LEU A 48 -1.97 -17.31 5.88
N PRO A 49 -1.31 -18.48 5.80
CA PRO A 49 -0.84 -19.17 6.99
C PRO A 49 0.17 -18.31 7.74
N VAL A 50 0.21 -18.47 9.07
CA VAL A 50 1.27 -17.84 9.87
C VAL A 50 2.59 -18.59 9.65
N VAL A 51 3.72 -17.94 9.96
CA VAL A 51 5.05 -18.51 9.67
C VAL A 51 5.24 -19.88 10.32
N ASP A 52 4.74 -20.07 11.56
CA ASP A 52 4.87 -21.34 12.26
C ASP A 52 4.09 -22.46 11.54
N GLU A 53 2.88 -22.18 11.05
CA GLU A 53 2.08 -23.13 10.26
C GLU A 53 2.76 -23.54 8.94
N LEU A 54 3.62 -22.68 8.38
CA LEU A 54 4.38 -22.98 7.16
C LEU A 54 5.65 -23.80 7.40
N LEU A 55 6.21 -23.76 8.61
CA LEU A 55 7.48 -24.43 8.94
C LEU A 55 7.28 -25.84 9.51
N ASP A 56 6.07 -26.13 9.98
CA ASP A 56 5.67 -27.45 10.48
C ASP A 56 5.19 -28.41 9.36
N GLU A 57 5.19 -27.96 8.09
CA GLU A 57 5.03 -28.79 6.86
C GLU A 57 6.40 -29.26 6.31
#